data_AF-A0A0J1BSS9-F1
#
_entry.id   AF-A0A0J1BSS9-F1
#
_cell.length_a   1.000
_cell.length_b   1.000
_cell.length_c   1.000
_cell.angle_alpha   90.00
_cell.angle_beta   90.00
_cell.angle_gamma   90.00
#
_symmetry.space_group_name_H-M   'P 1'
#
loop_
_entity.id
_entity.type
_entity.pdbx_description
1 polymer ?
#
loop_
_entity_poly.entity_id
_entity_poly.type
_entity_poly.pdbx_seq_one_letter_code
_entity_poly.pdbx_strand_id
1 'polypeptide(L)'
;MKKFALLLALGTLLLSCSSDEDTIPAESYQKSIASFKVINTPEQITAVVSEVDKKIVLTLPYYLGATAIELDIQLATGYTLVDRPENKLIQDVSDYLLNKKEALVYTLKNEKGELKKYTLEIVTYQPDIVVKELYNEGAKVKEYPRTATLDWGDGPTVIENSIRIASDQIIKRVNGIEITKVFFIDATGKETELKKISTSKTGINAYFPENMAVGEYQVRVENYSRSVLLKRPVKLIKMQGEK
;
A
#
# COMPACT_ATOMS: atom_id res chain seq x y z
N MET A 1 36.92 68.24 -54.96
CA MET A 1 37.53 66.92 -55.24
C MET A 1 38.03 66.37 -53.91
N LYS A 2 37.42 65.29 -53.39
CA LYS A 2 38.03 63.95 -53.26
C LYS A 2 39.41 64.01 -52.54
N LYS A 3 39.73 63.36 -51.41
CA LYS A 3 39.17 62.25 -50.61
C LYS A 3 40.02 62.11 -49.32
N PHE A 4 39.40 61.58 -48.25
CA PHE A 4 39.89 60.61 -47.21
C PHE A 4 41.26 60.82 -46.52
N ALA A 5 41.38 61.00 -45.20
CA ALA A 5 40.98 60.19 -44.02
C ALA A 5 41.95 59.04 -43.65
N LEU A 6 42.55 59.12 -42.46
CA LEU A 6 42.76 58.00 -41.54
C LEU A 6 43.06 58.55 -40.14
N LEU A 7 42.07 58.59 -39.24
CA LEU A 7 42.27 58.81 -37.82
C LEU A 7 41.68 57.61 -37.09
N LEU A 8 42.55 56.88 -36.40
CA LEU A 8 42.25 55.65 -35.69
C LEU A 8 41.62 56.00 -34.33
N ALA A 9 40.29 55.95 -34.24
CA ALA A 9 39.57 56.09 -32.97
C ALA A 9 39.39 54.70 -32.34
N LEU A 10 40.12 54.48 -31.25
CA LEU A 10 40.05 53.29 -30.41
C LEU A 10 38.76 53.36 -29.58
N GLY A 11 37.68 52.79 -30.11
CA GLY A 11 36.39 52.68 -29.43
C GLY A 11 36.37 51.50 -28.47
N THR A 12 36.41 51.78 -27.17
CA THR A 12 36.05 50.84 -26.10
C THR A 12 34.55 50.56 -26.15
N LEU A 13 34.18 49.43 -26.74
CA LEU A 13 32.84 48.83 -26.61
C LEU A 13 32.69 48.25 -25.20
N LEU A 14 32.07 49.02 -24.30
CA LEU A 14 31.46 48.48 -23.10
C LEU A 14 30.20 47.72 -23.53
N LEU A 15 30.33 46.40 -23.65
CA LEU A 15 29.21 45.46 -23.72
C LEU A 15 28.48 45.48 -22.38
N SER A 16 27.50 46.37 -22.24
CA SER A 16 26.46 46.25 -21.23
C SER A 16 25.51 45.12 -21.66
N CYS A 17 25.87 43.89 -21.31
CA CYS A 17 24.95 42.77 -21.33
C CYS A 17 23.97 42.96 -20.17
N SER A 18 22.87 43.68 -20.39
CA SER A 18 21.71 43.54 -19.53
C SER A 18 21.16 42.14 -19.77
N SER A 19 21.46 41.21 -18.88
CA SER A 19 20.63 40.03 -18.72
C SER A 19 19.28 40.53 -18.25
N ASP A 20 18.38 40.74 -19.20
CA ASP A 20 16.95 40.69 -18.93
C ASP A 20 16.68 39.27 -18.44
N GLU A 21 16.88 39.05 -17.15
CA GLU A 21 16.26 37.93 -16.46
C GLU A 21 14.76 38.19 -16.61
N ASP A 22 14.15 37.50 -17.58
CA ASP A 22 12.73 37.19 -17.59
C ASP A 22 12.43 36.48 -16.26
N THR A 23 12.27 37.26 -15.19
CA THR A 23 11.60 36.79 -13.99
C THR A 23 10.15 36.59 -14.41
N ILE A 24 9.84 35.37 -14.87
CA ILE A 24 8.49 34.84 -14.88
C ILE A 24 7.91 35.25 -13.52
N PRO A 25 6.81 36.01 -13.46
CA PRO A 25 6.21 36.37 -12.20
C PRO A 25 6.03 35.08 -11.44
N ALA A 26 6.62 34.98 -10.26
CA ALA A 26 6.28 33.91 -9.34
C ALA A 26 4.78 34.10 -9.08
N GLU A 27 3.93 33.40 -9.84
CA GLU A 27 2.55 33.17 -9.43
C GLU A 27 2.69 32.75 -7.98
N SER A 28 2.21 33.59 -7.07
CA SER A 28 2.44 33.39 -5.65
C SER A 28 1.98 31.96 -5.39
N TYR A 29 2.91 31.08 -5.02
CA TYR A 29 2.62 29.68 -4.79
C TYR A 29 1.76 29.60 -3.53
N GLN A 30 0.48 29.89 -3.70
CA GLN A 30 -0.47 29.97 -2.61
C GLN A 30 -0.94 28.55 -2.38
N LYS A 31 -0.47 27.97 -1.27
CA LYS A 31 -0.94 26.67 -0.80
C LYS A 31 -2.46 26.72 -0.65
N SER A 32 -3.14 25.72 -1.17
CA SER A 32 -4.60 25.53 -1.00
C SER A 32 -4.87 24.70 0.26
N ILE A 33 -3.93 23.81 0.62
CA ILE A 33 -3.94 23.00 1.84
C ILE A 33 -2.81 23.49 2.74
N ALA A 34 -3.14 23.99 3.94
CA ALA A 34 -2.17 24.45 4.91
C ALA A 34 -1.50 23.27 5.63
N SER A 35 -2.28 22.26 6.05
CA SER A 35 -1.76 21.01 6.58
C SER A 35 -2.69 19.83 6.31
N PHE A 36 -2.10 18.64 6.20
CA PHE A 36 -2.81 17.38 6.03
C PHE A 36 -2.08 16.33 6.87
N LYS A 37 -2.71 15.83 7.94
CA LYS A 37 -2.05 15.02 8.95
C LYS A 37 -2.86 13.80 9.33
N VAL A 38 -2.19 12.72 9.70
CA VAL A 38 -2.78 11.62 10.49
C VAL A 38 -2.63 11.95 11.97
N ILE A 39 -3.72 11.85 12.73
CA ILE A 39 -3.76 12.27 14.14
C ILE A 39 -4.03 11.14 15.13
N ASN A 40 -4.47 9.96 14.69
CA ASN A 40 -4.74 8.81 15.55
C ASN A 40 -3.51 7.88 15.71
N THR A 41 -2.32 8.47 15.75
CA THR A 41 -1.03 7.78 15.91
C THR A 41 -0.24 8.39 17.07
N PRO A 42 0.68 7.65 17.72
CA PRO A 42 1.50 8.19 18.81
C PRO A 42 2.25 9.46 18.42
N GLU A 43 2.74 9.50 17.18
CA GLU A 43 3.31 10.68 16.54
C GLU A 43 2.47 11.04 15.32
N GLN A 44 2.08 12.31 15.19
CA GLN A 44 1.31 12.77 14.04
C GLN A 44 2.14 12.67 12.76
N ILE A 45 1.55 12.13 11.70
CA ILE A 45 2.22 11.96 10.41
C ILE A 45 1.74 13.05 9.47
N THR A 46 2.64 13.94 9.04
CA THR A 46 2.30 15.01 8.09
C THR A 46 2.50 14.52 6.67
N ALA A 47 1.50 14.69 5.81
CA ALA A 47 1.59 14.39 4.39
C ALA A 47 2.34 15.48 3.63
N VAL A 48 2.94 15.11 2.50
CA VAL A 48 3.51 16.05 1.54
C VAL A 48 2.41 16.46 0.55
N VAL A 49 2.20 17.76 0.36
CA VAL A 49 1.21 18.28 -0.59
C VAL A 49 1.94 18.96 -1.75
N SER A 50 1.70 18.47 -2.97
CA SER A 50 2.16 19.10 -4.21
C SER A 50 1.01 19.90 -4.82
N GLU A 51 1.14 21.23 -4.86
CA GLU A 51 0.17 22.09 -5.57
C GLU A 51 0.30 21.97 -7.09
N VAL A 52 1.46 21.53 -7.60
CA VAL A 52 1.70 21.39 -9.04
C VAL A 52 1.02 20.13 -9.55
N ASP A 53 1.31 18.99 -8.93
CA ASP A 53 0.78 17.69 -9.35
C ASP A 53 -0.63 17.42 -8.83
N LYS A 54 -1.13 18.29 -7.96
CA LYS A 54 -2.37 18.10 -7.19
C LYS A 54 -2.40 16.74 -6.50
N LYS A 55 -1.31 16.41 -5.81
CA LYS A 55 -1.13 15.17 -5.05
C LYS A 55 -0.90 15.43 -3.58
N ILE A 56 -1.45 14.56 -2.75
CA ILE A 56 -1.17 14.47 -1.31
C ILE A 56 -0.53 13.11 -1.10
N VAL A 57 0.72 13.07 -0.66
CA VAL A 57 1.45 11.83 -0.41
C VAL A 57 1.58 11.63 1.09
N LEU A 58 0.88 10.63 1.59
CA LEU A 58 0.93 10.22 2.99
C LEU A 58 1.80 8.98 3.12
N THR A 59 2.96 9.12 3.75
CA THR A 59 3.86 7.98 3.98
C THR A 59 3.66 7.43 5.38
N LEU A 60 3.05 6.24 5.48
CA LEU A 60 2.82 5.56 6.74
C LEU A 60 4.00 4.63 7.08
N PRO A 61 4.58 4.75 8.29
CA PRO A 61 5.51 3.75 8.79
C PRO A 61 4.83 2.38 8.90
N TYR A 62 5.41 1.36 8.25
CA TYR A 62 4.79 0.05 8.14
C TYR A 62 4.58 -0.64 9.50
N TYR A 63 5.43 -0.33 10.49
CA TYR A 63 5.35 -0.88 11.84
C TYR A 63 4.14 -0.39 12.62
N LEU A 64 3.41 0.62 12.12
CA LEU A 64 2.15 1.06 12.73
C LEU A 64 1.00 0.11 12.44
N GLY A 65 1.09 -0.71 11.38
CA GLY A 65 0.05 -1.69 11.03
C GLY A 65 -1.35 -1.08 11.02
N ALA A 66 -1.47 0.20 10.62
CA ALA A 66 -2.69 0.96 10.79
C ALA A 66 -3.82 0.33 9.96
N THR A 67 -4.88 -0.11 10.60
CA THR A 67 -6.09 -0.61 9.92
C THR A 67 -7.01 0.54 9.54
N ALA A 68 -6.96 1.65 10.26
CA ALA A 68 -7.64 2.90 9.95
C ALA A 68 -6.77 4.11 10.34
N ILE A 69 -6.90 5.21 9.61
CA ILE A 69 -6.24 6.49 9.91
C ILE A 69 -7.27 7.61 10.03
N GLU A 70 -7.08 8.47 11.02
CA GLU A 70 -7.87 9.68 11.22
C GLU A 70 -7.08 10.90 10.73
N LEU A 71 -7.71 11.75 9.94
CA LEU A 71 -7.11 12.89 9.27
C LEU A 71 -7.53 14.21 9.91
N ASP A 72 -6.55 15.08 10.12
CA ASP A 72 -6.75 16.52 10.33
C ASP A 72 -6.32 17.27 9.05
N ILE A 73 -7.25 18.01 8.47
CA ILE A 73 -7.07 18.74 7.22
C ILE A 73 -7.33 20.21 7.50
N GLN A 74 -6.27 21.02 7.41
CA GLN A 74 -6.36 22.46 7.56
C GLN A 74 -6.17 23.08 6.18
N LEU A 75 -7.16 23.83 5.73
CA LEU A 75 -7.12 24.53 4.44
C LEU A 75 -6.50 25.91 4.61
N ALA A 76 -5.93 26.44 3.53
CA ALA A 76 -5.52 27.84 3.51
C ALA A 76 -6.75 28.76 3.52
N THR A 77 -6.55 30.00 3.95
CA THR A 77 -7.61 31.03 3.95
C THR A 77 -8.26 31.15 2.57
N GLY A 78 -9.59 31.21 2.55
CA GLY A 78 -10.38 31.32 1.33
C GLY A 78 -10.66 30.00 0.60
N TYR A 79 -10.27 28.85 1.17
CA TYR A 79 -10.61 27.53 0.65
C TYR A 79 -11.58 26.79 1.58
N THR A 80 -12.49 26.04 0.98
CA THR A 80 -13.41 25.13 1.69
C THR A 80 -13.35 23.74 1.06
N LEU A 81 -13.56 22.70 1.87
CA LEU A 81 -13.65 21.32 1.39
C LEU A 81 -15.08 21.11 0.87
N VAL A 82 -15.21 20.68 -0.38
CA VAL A 82 -16.51 20.47 -1.05
C VAL A 82 -17.06 19.08 -0.78
N ASP A 83 -16.19 18.08 -0.84
CA ASP A 83 -16.60 16.68 -0.79
C ASP A 83 -16.19 15.99 0.53
N ARG A 84 -17.09 15.11 1.00
CA ARG A 84 -16.96 14.10 2.05
C ARG A 84 -16.74 14.60 3.49
N PRO A 85 -17.81 14.72 4.32
CA PRO A 85 -17.68 14.92 5.77
C PRO A 85 -17.08 13.69 6.50
N GLU A 86 -17.12 12.51 5.89
CA GLU A 86 -16.60 11.23 6.41
C GLU A 86 -15.07 11.08 6.25
N ASN A 87 -14.44 11.99 5.50
CA ASN A 87 -13.02 11.95 5.11
C ASN A 87 -12.01 12.09 6.23
N LYS A 88 -12.45 12.28 7.47
CA LYS A 88 -11.54 12.20 8.60
C LYS A 88 -11.09 10.77 8.79
N LEU A 89 -11.96 9.76 8.68
CA LEU A 89 -11.57 8.38 8.93
C LEU A 89 -11.43 7.61 7.61
N ILE A 90 -10.21 7.19 7.27
CA ILE A 90 -9.97 6.21 6.22
C ILE A 90 -9.88 4.85 6.88
N GLN A 91 -10.84 3.98 6.60
CA GLN A 91 -10.87 2.59 7.06
C GLN A 91 -10.14 1.68 6.05
N ASP A 92 -9.84 0.45 6.49
CA ASP A 92 -9.23 -0.61 5.68
C ASP A 92 -7.96 -0.15 4.93
N VAL A 93 -7.07 0.55 5.63
CA VAL A 93 -5.84 1.10 5.05
C VAL A 93 -4.97 0.02 4.40
N SER A 94 -4.89 -1.18 4.99
CA SER A 94 -4.17 -2.30 4.37
C SER A 94 -4.78 -2.70 3.02
N ASP A 95 -6.10 -2.73 2.93
CA ASP A 95 -6.81 -3.05 1.68
C ASP A 95 -6.58 -1.98 0.61
N TYR A 96 -6.59 -0.69 0.99
CA TYR A 96 -6.21 0.40 0.10
C TYR A 96 -4.78 0.22 -0.44
N LEU A 97 -3.82 -0.13 0.42
CA LEU A 97 -2.42 -0.34 0.07
C LEU A 97 -2.20 -1.58 -0.83
N LEU A 98 -2.96 -2.65 -0.61
CA LEU A 98 -2.80 -3.93 -1.32
C LEU A 98 -3.52 -3.93 -2.67
N ASN A 99 -4.77 -3.48 -2.68
CA ASN A 99 -5.64 -3.59 -3.85
C ASN A 99 -5.68 -2.32 -4.69
N LYS A 100 -4.94 -1.28 -4.29
CA LYS A 100 -4.91 0.04 -4.95
C LYS A 100 -6.33 0.51 -5.28
N LYS A 101 -7.17 0.55 -4.23
CA LYS A 101 -8.56 1.02 -4.29
C LYS A 101 -8.67 2.35 -5.05
N GLU A 102 -9.88 2.67 -5.51
CA GLU A 102 -10.18 3.93 -6.19
C GLU A 102 -9.48 5.11 -5.52
N ALA A 103 -8.91 5.98 -6.35
CA ALA A 103 -8.16 7.14 -5.90
C ALA A 103 -9.01 7.98 -4.92
N LEU A 104 -8.46 8.24 -3.74
CA LEU A 104 -9.10 9.11 -2.76
C LEU A 104 -8.92 10.56 -3.21
N VAL A 105 -10.01 11.21 -3.63
CA VAL A 105 -9.97 12.57 -4.17
C VAL A 105 -10.58 13.57 -3.18
N TYR A 106 -9.86 14.67 -2.97
CA TYR A 106 -10.28 15.81 -2.14
C TYR A 106 -10.52 17.02 -3.04
N THR A 107 -11.78 17.45 -3.13
CA THR A 107 -12.17 18.63 -3.90
C THR A 107 -12.26 19.85 -2.98
N LEU A 108 -11.48 20.88 -3.28
CA LEU A 108 -11.50 22.18 -2.62
C LEU A 108 -12.19 23.21 -3.51
N LYS A 109 -12.89 24.17 -2.91
CA LYS A 109 -13.48 25.32 -3.58
C LYS A 109 -12.91 26.60 -3.00
N ASN A 110 -12.45 27.50 -3.86
CA ASN A 110 -12.01 28.84 -3.42
C ASN A 110 -13.20 29.82 -3.31
N GLU A 111 -12.96 31.03 -2.82
CA GLU A 111 -13.98 32.10 -2.69
C GLU A 111 -14.64 32.48 -4.03
N LYS A 112 -13.94 32.32 -5.15
CA LYS A 112 -14.46 32.56 -6.51
C LYS A 112 -15.30 31.39 -7.04
N GLY A 113 -15.35 30.28 -6.31
CA GLY A 113 -16.06 29.07 -6.67
C GLY A 113 -15.31 28.10 -7.56
N GLU A 114 -14.04 28.36 -7.86
CA GLU A 114 -13.19 27.46 -8.65
C GLU A 114 -12.82 26.21 -7.86
N LEU A 115 -12.81 25.07 -8.53
CA LEU A 115 -12.56 23.77 -7.91
C LEU A 115 -11.11 23.32 -8.14
N LYS A 116 -10.47 22.83 -7.08
CA LYS A 116 -9.18 22.13 -7.13
C LYS A 116 -9.34 20.72 -6.59
N LYS A 117 -8.92 19.71 -7.34
CA LYS A 117 -9.01 18.30 -6.94
C LYS A 117 -7.62 17.76 -6.63
N TYR A 118 -7.44 17.19 -5.45
CA TYR A 118 -6.19 16.55 -5.02
C TYR A 118 -6.40 15.05 -4.90
N THR A 119 -5.45 14.26 -5.40
CA THR A 119 -5.43 12.82 -5.17
C THR A 119 -4.54 12.49 -3.98
N LEU A 120 -5.13 11.81 -2.99
CA LEU A 120 -4.39 11.21 -1.88
C LEU A 120 -3.80 9.87 -2.32
N GLU A 121 -2.50 9.74 -2.11
CA GLU A 121 -1.71 8.52 -2.27
C GLU A 121 -1.16 8.12 -0.91
N ILE A 122 -1.58 6.97 -0.39
CA ILE A 122 -1.04 6.40 0.83
C ILE A 122 0.04 5.39 0.44
N VAL A 123 1.24 5.55 0.98
CA VAL A 123 2.40 4.68 0.70
C VAL A 123 3.06 4.22 1.98
N THR A 124 3.82 3.13 1.88
CA THR A 124 4.62 2.56 2.98
C THR A 124 6.00 2.20 2.47
N TYR A 125 7.03 2.37 3.31
CA TYR A 125 8.37 1.84 3.05
C TYR A 125 8.55 0.39 3.53
N GLN A 126 7.52 -0.45 3.35
CA GLN A 126 7.66 -1.88 3.63
C GLN A 126 8.50 -2.54 2.53
N PRO A 127 9.55 -3.31 2.85
CA PRO A 127 10.24 -4.11 1.83
C PRO A 127 9.30 -5.18 1.28
N ASP A 128 9.57 -5.69 0.08
CA ASP A 128 8.83 -6.81 -0.48
C ASP A 128 8.95 -8.04 0.41
N ILE A 129 7.87 -8.81 0.53
CA ILE A 129 7.87 -10.05 1.29
C ILE A 129 8.51 -11.13 0.43
N VAL A 130 9.61 -11.69 0.92
CA VAL A 130 10.24 -12.88 0.36
C VAL A 130 9.77 -14.09 1.16
N VAL A 131 9.09 -15.01 0.49
CA VAL A 131 8.70 -16.30 1.06
C VAL A 131 9.58 -17.41 0.52
N LYS A 132 10.05 -18.27 1.42
CA LYS A 132 10.67 -19.55 1.07
C LYS A 132 9.65 -20.65 1.30
N GLU A 133 9.27 -21.30 0.21
CA GLU A 133 8.36 -22.42 0.27
C GLU A 133 9.12 -23.70 0.68
N LEU A 134 8.80 -24.24 1.85
CA LEU A 134 9.46 -25.43 2.40
C LEU A 134 8.81 -26.70 1.81
N TYR A 135 9.24 -27.08 0.62
CA TYR A 135 8.88 -28.35 -0.02
C TYR A 135 10.05 -29.33 -0.01
N ASN A 136 9.75 -30.63 -0.03
CA ASN A 136 10.74 -31.65 -0.40
C ASN A 136 11.20 -31.37 -1.84
N GLU A 137 12.51 -31.43 -2.08
CA GLU A 137 13.10 -31.18 -3.40
C GLU A 137 12.48 -32.13 -4.45
N GLY A 138 11.92 -31.57 -5.53
CA GLY A 138 11.36 -32.33 -6.66
C GLY A 138 9.82 -32.31 -6.82
N ALA A 139 9.04 -31.95 -5.80
CA ALA A 139 7.58 -31.90 -5.93
C ALA A 139 7.09 -30.60 -6.60
N LYS A 140 6.34 -30.72 -7.72
CA LYS A 140 5.68 -29.60 -8.42
C LYS A 140 4.41 -29.11 -7.70
N VAL A 141 3.74 -30.01 -6.99
CA VAL A 141 2.53 -29.77 -6.20
C VAL A 141 2.67 -30.57 -4.91
N LYS A 142 2.25 -30.00 -3.77
CA LYS A 142 2.17 -30.74 -2.50
C LYS A 142 0.73 -31.11 -2.23
N GLU A 143 0.50 -32.39 -2.03
CA GLU A 143 -0.80 -32.93 -1.69
C GLU A 143 -0.98 -32.94 -0.17
N TYR A 144 -2.16 -32.51 0.27
CA TYR A 144 -2.57 -32.57 1.66
C TYR A 144 -3.93 -33.25 1.72
N PRO A 145 -4.12 -34.25 2.58
CA PRO A 145 -5.45 -34.77 2.82
C PRO A 145 -6.32 -33.64 3.40
N ARG A 146 -7.61 -33.63 3.07
CA ARG A 146 -8.55 -32.72 3.72
C ARG A 146 -8.53 -32.94 5.24
N THR A 147 -8.65 -31.87 6.02
CA THR A 147 -8.69 -31.92 7.49
C THR A 147 -9.79 -32.88 7.96
N ALA A 148 -9.45 -33.79 8.87
CA ALA A 148 -10.36 -34.77 9.46
C ALA A 148 -10.87 -34.29 10.81
N THR A 149 -12.15 -34.42 11.09
CA THR A 149 -12.66 -34.50 12.46
C THR A 149 -12.76 -35.98 12.83
N LEU A 150 -11.88 -36.47 13.70
CA LEU A 150 -11.96 -37.82 14.25
C LEU A 150 -12.70 -37.78 15.58
N ASP A 151 -13.87 -38.41 15.66
CA ASP A 151 -14.57 -38.61 16.93
C ASP A 151 -14.06 -39.90 17.59
N TRP A 152 -13.33 -39.75 18.70
CA TRP A 152 -12.77 -40.87 19.46
C TRP A 152 -13.57 -41.20 20.74
N GLY A 153 -14.76 -40.63 20.92
CA GLY A 153 -15.59 -40.84 22.12
C GLY A 153 -15.20 -40.00 23.35
N ASP A 154 -13.99 -39.42 23.37
CA ASP A 154 -13.55 -38.39 24.33
C ASP A 154 -13.66 -36.96 23.77
N GLY A 155 -14.29 -36.82 22.60
CA GLY A 155 -14.47 -35.59 21.85
C GLY A 155 -13.75 -35.60 20.49
N PRO A 156 -14.16 -34.73 19.56
CA PRO A 156 -13.56 -34.67 18.23
C PRO A 156 -12.11 -34.17 18.29
N THR A 157 -11.16 -34.98 17.84
CA THR A 157 -9.78 -34.58 17.56
C THR A 157 -9.66 -34.20 16.09
N VAL A 158 -9.29 -32.95 15.81
CA VAL A 158 -9.10 -32.47 14.44
C VAL A 158 -7.62 -32.66 14.03
N ILE A 159 -7.36 -33.49 13.01
CA ILE A 159 -6.02 -33.57 12.40
C ILE A 159 -5.90 -32.43 11.39
N GLU A 160 -5.34 -31.32 11.83
CA GLU A 160 -5.18 -30.13 10.99
C GLU A 160 -3.93 -30.21 10.13
N ASN A 161 -4.13 -30.28 8.82
CA ASN A 161 -3.04 -30.11 7.88
C ASN A 161 -2.65 -28.64 7.78
N SER A 162 -1.36 -28.36 7.59
CA SER A 162 -0.85 -27.00 7.43
C SER A 162 0.24 -26.87 6.38
N ILE A 163 0.34 -25.68 5.81
CA ILE A 163 1.46 -25.25 4.98
C ILE A 163 2.39 -24.42 5.84
N ARG A 164 3.69 -24.73 5.80
CA ARG A 164 4.71 -23.90 6.43
C ARG A 164 5.34 -22.97 5.39
N ILE A 165 5.22 -21.68 5.61
CA ILE A 165 5.74 -20.61 4.76
C ILE A 165 6.84 -19.90 5.54
N ALA A 166 8.10 -20.05 5.13
CA ALA A 166 9.21 -19.41 5.83
C ALA A 166 9.43 -17.98 5.35
N SER A 167 9.46 -17.02 6.26
CA SER A 167 9.89 -15.64 6.00
C SER A 167 10.22 -14.95 7.33
N ASP A 168 11.27 -14.14 7.32
CA ASP A 168 11.74 -13.29 8.42
C ASP A 168 11.16 -11.87 8.34
N GLN A 169 10.49 -11.53 7.24
CA GLN A 169 9.93 -10.21 6.96
C GLN A 169 8.45 -10.08 7.35
N ILE A 170 7.84 -11.15 7.88
CA ILE A 170 6.43 -11.14 8.27
C ILE A 170 6.26 -10.45 9.62
N ILE A 171 5.49 -9.36 9.61
CA ILE A 171 5.07 -8.70 10.84
C ILE A 171 3.88 -9.46 11.41
N LYS A 172 4.08 -10.11 12.56
CA LYS A 172 3.07 -10.98 13.17
C LYS A 172 1.86 -10.21 13.67
N ARG A 173 2.13 -9.21 14.51
CA ARG A 173 1.13 -8.39 15.16
C ARG A 173 1.64 -6.98 15.30
N VAL A 174 0.74 -6.03 15.17
CA VAL A 174 0.96 -4.65 15.54
C VAL A 174 -0.14 -4.26 16.52
N ASN A 175 0.23 -3.78 17.70
CA ASN A 175 -0.72 -3.41 18.76
C ASN A 175 -1.73 -4.53 19.09
N GLY A 176 -1.30 -5.79 19.05
CA GLY A 176 -2.15 -6.95 19.31
C GLY A 176 -3.02 -7.41 18.13
N ILE A 177 -3.06 -6.66 17.03
CA ILE A 177 -3.83 -6.98 15.82
C ILE A 177 -2.96 -7.81 14.88
N GLU A 178 -3.51 -8.93 14.40
CA GLU A 178 -2.89 -9.75 13.36
C GLU A 178 -3.07 -9.08 11.99
N ILE A 179 -1.96 -8.71 11.36
CA ILE A 179 -1.92 -8.00 10.07
C ILE A 179 -1.43 -8.90 8.92
N THR A 180 -1.18 -10.17 9.23
CA THR A 180 -0.85 -11.20 8.25
C THR A 180 -2.12 -11.93 7.89
N LYS A 181 -2.38 -12.08 6.59
CA LYS A 181 -3.48 -12.88 6.09
C LYS A 181 -2.95 -13.89 5.09
N VAL A 182 -3.60 -15.04 5.04
CA VAL A 182 -3.30 -16.09 4.06
C VAL A 182 -4.60 -16.44 3.36
N PHE A 183 -4.57 -16.42 2.04
CA PHE A 183 -5.69 -16.75 1.19
C PHE A 183 -5.37 -17.98 0.36
N PHE A 184 -6.32 -18.88 0.27
CA PHE A 184 -6.34 -19.88 -0.78
C PHE A 184 -7.25 -19.42 -1.91
N ILE A 185 -6.76 -19.54 -3.13
CA ILE A 185 -7.45 -19.11 -4.35
C ILE A 185 -7.68 -20.35 -5.20
N ASP A 186 -8.94 -20.68 -5.45
CA ASP A 186 -9.31 -21.85 -6.24
C ASP A 186 -9.17 -21.61 -7.75
N ALA A 187 -9.42 -22.66 -8.55
CA ALA A 187 -9.33 -22.58 -10.02
C ALA A 187 -10.34 -21.60 -10.65
N THR A 188 -11.39 -21.20 -9.94
CA THR A 188 -12.36 -20.19 -10.39
C THR A 188 -11.95 -18.76 -9.99
N GLY A 189 -10.86 -18.62 -9.21
CA GLY A 189 -10.42 -17.35 -8.64
C GLY A 189 -11.12 -16.99 -7.34
N LYS A 190 -11.95 -17.87 -6.77
CA LYS A 190 -12.61 -17.61 -5.48
C LYS A 190 -11.57 -17.70 -4.36
N GLU A 191 -11.51 -16.65 -3.56
CA GLU A 191 -10.60 -16.55 -2.43
C GLU A 191 -11.24 -17.02 -1.12
N THR A 192 -10.47 -17.72 -0.30
CA THR A 192 -10.84 -18.14 1.05
C THR A 192 -9.75 -17.69 2.03
N GLU A 193 -10.06 -16.70 2.86
CA GLU A 193 -9.16 -16.24 3.94
C GLU A 193 -9.05 -17.29 5.05
N LEU A 194 -7.83 -17.58 5.47
CA LEU A 194 -7.55 -18.47 6.60
C LEU A 194 -7.71 -17.74 7.92
N LYS A 195 -8.69 -18.18 8.71
CA LYS A 195 -8.91 -17.69 10.07
C LYS A 195 -7.91 -18.23 11.08
N LYS A 196 -7.32 -19.40 10.81
CA LYS A 196 -6.36 -20.06 11.69
C LYS A 196 -4.98 -20.04 11.04
N ILE A 197 -4.16 -19.10 11.50
CA ILE A 197 -2.74 -19.02 11.17
C ILE A 197 -1.92 -18.98 12.46
N SER A 198 -0.74 -19.58 12.44
CA SER A 198 0.20 -19.53 13.55
C SER A 198 1.51 -18.96 13.05
N THR A 199 1.99 -17.89 13.67
CA THR A 199 3.20 -17.19 13.23
C THR A 199 4.37 -17.45 14.19
N SER A 200 5.43 -18.05 13.68
CA SER A 200 6.71 -18.30 14.38
C SER A 200 7.77 -17.28 13.97
N LYS A 201 8.92 -17.22 14.66
CA LYS A 201 10.06 -16.40 14.20
C LYS A 201 10.57 -16.82 12.81
N THR A 202 10.24 -18.04 12.39
CA THR A 202 10.73 -18.65 11.16
C THR A 202 9.69 -18.68 10.04
N GLY A 203 8.51 -18.08 10.24
CA GLY A 203 7.43 -18.08 9.25
C GLY A 203 6.04 -18.43 9.78
N ILE A 204 5.12 -18.73 8.87
CA ILE A 204 3.69 -18.99 9.10
C ILE A 204 3.42 -20.49 8.99
N ASN A 205 2.58 -21.02 9.87
CA ASN A 205 1.83 -22.24 9.64
C ASN A 205 0.38 -21.86 9.33
N ALA A 206 -0.04 -22.15 8.10
CA ALA A 206 -1.36 -21.85 7.58
C ALA A 206 -2.20 -23.13 7.56
N TYR A 207 -3.26 -23.19 8.36
CA TYR A 207 -4.08 -24.40 8.52
C TYR A 207 -5.24 -24.40 7.54
N PHE A 208 -5.52 -25.54 6.90
CA PHE A 208 -6.64 -25.63 5.97
C PHE A 208 -7.99 -25.56 6.70
N PRO A 209 -8.98 -24.82 6.17
CA PRO A 209 -10.33 -24.81 6.71
C PRO A 209 -10.96 -26.21 6.57
N GLU A 210 -11.75 -26.61 7.57
CA GLU A 210 -12.40 -27.94 7.59
C GLU A 210 -13.30 -28.20 6.37
N ASN A 211 -13.95 -27.16 5.86
CA ASN A 211 -14.95 -27.26 4.78
C ASN A 211 -14.40 -26.91 3.39
N MET A 212 -13.07 -26.94 3.22
CA MET A 212 -12.47 -26.64 1.94
C MET A 212 -12.68 -27.79 0.95
N ALA A 213 -13.03 -27.46 -0.30
CA ALA A 213 -13.23 -28.48 -1.33
C ALA A 213 -11.90 -29.17 -1.69
N VAL A 214 -12.00 -30.36 -2.29
CA VAL A 214 -10.85 -31.03 -2.91
C VAL A 214 -10.52 -30.29 -4.20
N GLY A 215 -9.23 -30.04 -4.43
CA GLY A 215 -8.79 -29.28 -5.60
C GLY A 215 -7.40 -28.68 -5.44
N GLU A 216 -6.93 -28.04 -6.50
CA GLU A 216 -5.71 -27.24 -6.48
C GLU A 216 -6.02 -25.79 -6.12
N TYR A 217 -5.14 -25.20 -5.31
CA TYR A 217 -5.26 -23.86 -4.80
C TYR A 217 -3.94 -23.12 -4.92
N GLN A 218 -3.99 -21.89 -5.42
CA GLN A 218 -2.90 -20.94 -5.24
C GLN A 218 -2.95 -20.39 -3.82
N VAL A 219 -1.79 -20.03 -3.28
CA VAL A 219 -1.69 -19.48 -1.92
C VAL A 219 -1.13 -18.07 -2.01
N ARG A 220 -1.87 -17.11 -1.44
CA ARG A 220 -1.47 -15.71 -1.37
C ARG A 220 -1.26 -15.34 0.09
N VAL A 221 -0.12 -14.73 0.39
CA VAL A 221 0.18 -14.20 1.72
C VAL A 221 0.18 -12.69 1.63
N GLU A 222 -0.63 -12.06 2.47
CA GLU A 222 -0.62 -10.62 2.65
C GLU A 222 0.01 -10.31 4.00
N ASN A 223 0.88 -9.30 4.04
CA ASN A 223 1.38 -8.72 5.28
C ASN A 223 1.33 -7.20 5.16
N TYR A 224 0.35 -6.60 5.82
CA TYR A 224 0.06 -5.18 5.80
C TYR A 224 -0.09 -4.57 4.41
N SER A 225 1.00 -4.10 3.79
CA SER A 225 0.99 -3.38 2.52
C SER A 225 1.64 -4.16 1.37
N ARG A 226 2.00 -5.42 1.61
CA ARG A 226 2.64 -6.29 0.62
C ARG A 226 1.87 -7.59 0.51
N SER A 227 1.81 -8.10 -0.71
CA SER A 227 1.21 -9.40 -1.04
C SER A 227 2.20 -10.21 -1.86
N VAL A 228 2.24 -11.51 -1.62
CA VAL A 228 3.04 -12.44 -2.40
C VAL A 228 2.22 -13.68 -2.71
N LEU A 229 2.18 -14.06 -3.98
CA LEU A 229 1.65 -15.33 -4.44
C LEU A 229 2.77 -16.37 -4.38
N LEU A 230 2.50 -17.51 -3.74
CA LEU A 230 3.43 -18.62 -3.73
C LEU A 230 3.60 -19.16 -5.15
N LYS A 231 4.81 -19.62 -5.48
CA LYS A 231 5.15 -20.15 -6.81
C LYS A 231 4.51 -21.51 -7.06
N ARG A 232 4.33 -22.32 -6.02
CA ARG A 232 3.76 -23.66 -6.15
C ARG A 232 2.35 -23.73 -5.55
N PRO A 233 1.37 -24.24 -6.31
CA PRO A 233 0.05 -24.49 -5.78
C PRO A 233 0.07 -25.62 -4.76
N VAL A 234 -1.00 -25.69 -4.00
CA VAL A 234 -1.27 -26.74 -3.03
C VAL A 234 -2.52 -27.49 -3.44
N LYS A 235 -2.49 -28.82 -3.33
CA LYS A 235 -3.62 -29.67 -3.70
C LYS A 235 -4.21 -30.32 -2.48
N LEU A 236 -5.49 -30.05 -2.22
CA LEU A 236 -6.29 -30.81 -1.28
C LEU A 236 -6.81 -32.06 -1.95
N ILE A 237 -6.61 -33.21 -1.32
CA ILE A 237 -7.11 -34.52 -1.77
C ILE A 237 -8.13 -35.07 -0.76
N LYS A 238 -9.03 -35.94 -1.24
CA LYS A 238 -9.95 -36.67 -0.35
C LYS A 238 -9.17 -37.42 0.73
N MET A 239 -9.76 -37.55 1.90
CA MET A 239 -9.18 -38.42 2.91
C MET A 239 -9.30 -39.89 2.51
N GLN A 240 -8.32 -40.69 2.92
CA GLN A 240 -8.35 -42.13 2.70
C GLN A 240 -9.55 -42.72 3.47
N GLY A 241 -10.55 -43.24 2.76
CA GLY A 241 -11.77 -43.81 3.35
C GLY A 241 -13.04 -42.94 3.22
N GLU A 242 -12.93 -41.73 2.67
CA GLU A 242 -14.06 -40.87 2.36
C GLU A 242 -14.74 -41.33 1.06
N LYS A 243 -15.98 -41.84 1.15
CA LYS A 243 -16.77 -42.26 -0.03
C LYS A 243 -17.14 -41.05 -0.88
#